data_AF-A0ABD4ZZ98-F1
#
_entry.id   AF-A0ABD4ZZ98-F1
#
_cell.length_a   1.000
_cell.length_b   1.000
_cell.length_c   1.000
_cell.angle_alpha   90.00
_cell.angle_beta   90.00
_cell.angle_gamma   90.00
#
_symmetry.space_group_name_H-M   'P 1'
#
loop_
_entity.id
_entity.type
_entity.pdbx_description
1 polymer ?
#
loop_
_entity_poly.entity_id
_entity_poly.type
_entity_poly.pdbx_seq_one_letter_code
_entity_poly.pdbx_strand_id
1 'polypeptide(L)'
;MMIFQGKEELRADCFTAYIQAKALINQPKKEKHVHIIPKNPNSDPYDYFYADLAAIDSAIIKATKQVTDSKGRVALSYIQDVHNNQDGVNVTTEIIFSNGGRITMPPMWFKTYTTSSPQQIAGIITYAKRYSLSAAFGIASEDDDDIKTLIETGNYQPSDNPPHKLGRKELDEYKVKYLGMSARLVDVYQDYIDGVPEANGWIRSRHDEQTAIAIKQLNQAYHQQEAEKKSREEQAAKVAKEAEEKKAALDKVKQSKVEEPKKDPFADKKVEVDSDPVTDSLF
;
A
#
# COMPACT_ATOMS: atom_id res chain seq x y z
N MET A 1 -30.60 -11.07 -0.07
CA MET A 1 -31.39 -10.70 -1.27
C MET A 1 -32.57 -9.86 -0.81
N MET A 2 -32.97 -8.83 -1.58
CA MET A 2 -34.18 -8.05 -1.28
C MET A 2 -35.43 -8.91 -1.52
N ILE A 3 -36.41 -8.85 -0.63
CA ILE A 3 -37.62 -9.69 -0.68
C ILE A 3 -38.86 -8.79 -0.61
N PHE A 4 -39.80 -8.98 -1.54
CA PHE A 4 -41.14 -8.41 -1.43
C PHE A 4 -42.08 -9.40 -0.74
N GLN A 5 -42.87 -8.91 0.21
CA GLN A 5 -43.89 -9.68 0.92
C GLN A 5 -45.22 -8.93 0.82
N GLY A 6 -46.24 -9.59 0.29
CA GLY A 6 -47.55 -8.98 0.06
C GLY A 6 -48.27 -9.67 -1.09
N LYS A 7 -49.47 -9.18 -1.40
CA LYS A 7 -50.20 -9.65 -2.57
C LYS A 7 -49.49 -9.19 -3.84
N GLU A 8 -49.36 -10.06 -4.83
CA GLU A 8 -48.57 -9.80 -6.04
C GLU A 8 -49.12 -8.62 -6.84
N GLU A 9 -50.44 -8.46 -6.88
CA GLU A 9 -51.11 -7.34 -7.53
C GLU A 9 -50.75 -5.97 -6.94
N LEU A 10 -50.29 -5.92 -5.68
CA LEU A 10 -49.86 -4.69 -5.01
C LEU A 10 -48.39 -4.34 -5.27
N ARG A 11 -47.61 -5.25 -5.87
CA ARG A 11 -46.17 -5.08 -6.04
C ARG A 11 -45.86 -3.82 -6.84
N ALA A 12 -46.50 -3.61 -7.98
CA ALA A 12 -46.26 -2.45 -8.83
C ALA A 12 -46.51 -1.11 -8.08
N ASP A 13 -47.60 -1.02 -7.33
CA ASP A 13 -47.95 0.16 -6.54
C ASP A 13 -46.93 0.43 -5.43
N CYS A 14 -46.50 -0.63 -4.72
CA CYS A 14 -45.48 -0.52 -3.68
C CYS A 14 -44.15 -0.01 -4.26
N PHE A 15 -43.68 -0.61 -5.35
CA PHE A 15 -42.44 -0.19 -6.00
C PHE A 15 -42.55 1.24 -6.54
N THR A 16 -43.72 1.64 -7.06
CA THR A 16 -43.97 3.02 -7.52
C THR A 16 -43.84 4.02 -6.38
N ALA A 17 -44.49 3.76 -5.23
CA ALA A 17 -44.39 4.63 -4.07
C ALA A 17 -42.96 4.72 -3.52
N TYR A 18 -42.22 3.61 -3.53
CA TYR A 18 -40.82 3.57 -3.12
C TYR A 18 -39.90 4.34 -4.07
N ILE A 19 -40.09 4.21 -5.39
CA ILE A 19 -39.36 5.00 -6.40
C ILE A 19 -39.64 6.50 -6.21
N GLN A 20 -40.90 6.88 -6.01
CA GLN A 20 -41.27 8.28 -5.75
C GLN A 20 -40.60 8.83 -4.49
N ALA A 21 -40.61 8.07 -3.39
CA ALA A 21 -39.92 8.48 -2.17
C ALA A 21 -38.43 8.69 -2.44
N LYS A 22 -37.76 7.73 -3.08
CA LYS A 22 -36.34 7.86 -3.42
C LYS A 22 -36.05 9.09 -4.29
N ALA A 23 -36.91 9.39 -5.26
CA ALA A 23 -36.74 10.56 -6.14
C ALA A 23 -36.89 11.90 -5.38
N LEU A 24 -37.65 11.91 -4.28
CA LEU A 24 -37.88 13.10 -3.45
C LEU A 24 -36.84 13.28 -2.34
N ILE A 25 -35.94 12.32 -2.12
CA ILE A 25 -34.89 12.44 -1.11
C ILE A 25 -33.87 13.47 -1.57
N ASN A 26 -33.75 14.55 -0.79
CA ASN A 26 -32.60 15.42 -0.83
C ASN A 26 -31.48 14.80 -0.01
N GLN A 27 -30.30 14.64 -0.59
CA GLN A 27 -29.14 14.06 0.10
C GLN A 27 -28.84 14.88 1.37
N PRO A 28 -28.70 14.22 2.53
CA PRO A 28 -28.40 14.91 3.78
C PRO A 28 -26.99 15.51 3.71
N LYS A 29 -26.80 16.65 4.39
CA LYS A 29 -25.49 17.29 4.48
C LYS A 29 -24.58 16.52 5.43
N LYS A 30 -23.30 16.43 5.08
CA LYS A 30 -22.24 15.80 5.90
C LYS A 30 -21.68 16.79 6.93
N GLU A 31 -22.53 17.21 7.87
CA GLU A 31 -22.18 18.27 8.84
C GLU A 31 -21.44 17.74 10.06
N LYS A 32 -21.47 16.42 10.30
CA LYS A 32 -20.68 15.83 11.38
C LYS A 32 -19.28 15.57 10.89
N HIS A 33 -18.31 15.83 11.75
CA HIS A 33 -16.91 15.56 11.50
C HIS A 33 -16.33 14.80 12.68
N VAL A 34 -15.38 13.93 12.39
CA VAL A 34 -14.53 13.30 13.39
C VAL A 34 -13.10 13.41 12.91
N HIS A 35 -12.22 13.86 13.82
CA HIS A 35 -10.79 13.85 13.58
C HIS A 35 -10.25 12.46 13.94
N ILE A 36 -9.73 11.74 12.96
CA ILE A 36 -9.27 10.37 13.11
C ILE A 36 -7.76 10.38 13.26
N ILE A 37 -7.29 9.88 14.40
CA ILE A 37 -5.89 9.57 14.63
C ILE A 37 -5.73 8.06 14.40
N PRO A 38 -5.06 7.64 13.32
CA PRO A 38 -4.89 6.23 13.00
C PRO A 38 -4.15 5.48 14.13
N LYS A 39 -4.45 4.20 14.29
CA LYS A 39 -3.72 3.33 15.22
C LYS A 39 -2.28 3.06 14.77
N ASN A 40 -2.04 3.11 13.46
CA ASN A 40 -0.71 3.04 12.90
C ASN A 40 -0.03 4.41 13.07
N PRO A 41 1.08 4.52 13.83
CA PRO A 41 1.77 5.78 14.04
C PRO A 41 2.39 6.39 12.77
N ASN A 42 2.46 5.62 11.67
CA ASN A 42 2.97 6.08 10.38
C ASN A 42 1.88 6.62 9.43
N SER A 43 0.61 6.61 9.84
CA SER A 43 -0.49 7.12 9.03
C SER A 43 -0.86 8.52 9.49
N ASP A 44 -1.04 9.44 8.53
CA ASP A 44 -1.41 10.81 8.83
C ASP A 44 -2.85 10.89 9.38
N PRO A 45 -3.10 11.75 10.38
CA PRO A 45 -4.46 12.07 10.81
C PRO A 45 -5.28 12.66 9.66
N TYR A 46 -6.57 12.36 9.65
CA TYR A 46 -7.50 12.89 8.66
C TYR A 46 -8.85 13.22 9.29
N ASP A 47 -9.56 14.15 8.65
CA ASP A 47 -10.93 14.49 9.02
C ASP A 47 -11.91 13.69 8.17
N TYR A 48 -12.92 13.12 8.83
CA TYR A 48 -13.98 12.37 8.17
C TYR A 48 -15.32 13.03 8.39
N PHE A 49 -15.98 13.40 7.29
CA PHE A 49 -17.29 14.05 7.31
C PHE A 49 -18.40 13.06 6.98
N TYR A 50 -19.50 13.16 7.72
CA TYR A 50 -20.65 12.27 7.54
C TYR A 50 -21.97 12.94 7.90
N ALA A 51 -23.05 12.44 7.31
CA ALA A 51 -24.42 12.68 7.75
C ALA A 51 -24.74 11.69 8.88
N ASP A 52 -25.23 12.18 10.02
CA ASP A 52 -25.62 11.28 11.11
C ASP A 52 -26.97 10.58 10.86
N LEU A 53 -27.29 9.63 11.73
CA LEU A 53 -28.55 8.87 11.65
C LEU A 53 -29.78 9.78 11.64
N ALA A 54 -29.76 10.89 12.39
CA ALA A 54 -30.89 11.81 12.47
C ALA A 54 -31.09 12.61 11.17
N ALA A 55 -30.00 13.04 10.54
CA ALA A 55 -30.04 13.71 9.24
C ALA A 55 -30.59 12.79 8.14
N ILE A 56 -30.16 11.52 8.13
CA ILE A 56 -30.64 10.50 7.20
C ILE A 56 -32.13 10.19 7.42
N ASP A 57 -32.54 9.92 8.66
CA ASP A 57 -33.94 9.69 9.02
C ASP A 57 -34.81 10.88 8.60
N SER A 58 -34.38 12.10 8.91
CA SER A 58 -35.10 13.31 8.54
C SER A 58 -35.26 13.47 7.01
N ALA A 59 -34.22 13.17 6.24
CA ALA A 59 -34.28 13.21 4.78
C ALA A 59 -35.30 12.21 4.22
N ILE A 60 -35.30 10.97 4.72
CA ILE A 60 -36.23 9.92 4.30
C ILE A 60 -37.66 10.29 4.71
N ILE A 61 -37.90 10.68 5.97
CA ILE A 61 -39.23 11.02 6.47
C ILE A 61 -39.81 12.25 5.75
N LYS A 62 -39.00 13.24 5.39
CA LYS A 62 -39.44 14.38 4.57
C LYS A 62 -39.89 13.94 3.17
N ALA A 63 -39.21 12.98 2.56
CA ALA A 63 -39.57 12.44 1.26
C ALA A 63 -40.85 11.58 1.35
N THR A 64 -40.94 10.66 2.32
CA THR A 64 -42.10 9.77 2.44
C THR A 64 -43.40 10.52 2.77
N LYS A 65 -43.33 11.61 3.54
CA LYS A 65 -44.50 12.48 3.82
C LYS A 65 -45.14 13.10 2.57
N GLN A 66 -44.39 13.22 1.49
CA GLN A 66 -44.88 13.77 0.22
C GLN A 66 -45.48 12.69 -0.69
N VAL A 67 -45.24 11.40 -0.39
CA VAL A 67 -45.78 10.28 -1.16
C VAL A 67 -47.07 9.80 -0.49
N THR A 68 -48.20 9.93 -1.19
CA THR A 68 -49.52 9.58 -0.65
C THR A 68 -50.19 8.46 -1.43
N ASP A 69 -50.99 7.67 -0.72
CA ASP A 69 -51.89 6.68 -1.32
C ASP A 69 -53.12 7.36 -1.95
N SER A 70 -53.99 6.57 -2.58
CA SER A 70 -55.22 7.06 -3.20
C SER A 70 -56.20 7.73 -2.23
N LYS A 71 -55.98 7.62 -0.91
CA LYS A 71 -56.78 8.22 0.16
C LYS A 71 -56.09 9.42 0.81
N GLY A 72 -54.96 9.88 0.26
CA GLY A 72 -54.21 11.03 0.78
C GLY A 72 -53.42 10.73 2.06
N ARG A 73 -53.20 9.45 2.40
CA ARG A 73 -52.39 9.04 3.56
C ARG A 73 -50.97 8.76 3.11
N VAL A 74 -49.98 8.85 4.00
CA VAL A 74 -48.58 8.49 3.68
C VAL A 74 -48.53 7.07 3.12
N ALA A 75 -47.95 6.91 1.93
CA ALA A 75 -48.01 5.65 1.18
C ALA A 75 -47.07 4.58 1.74
N LEU A 76 -45.93 5.00 2.30
CA LEU A 76 -44.88 4.12 2.80
C LEU A 76 -44.13 4.74 3.99
N SER A 77 -43.57 3.87 4.81
CA SER A 77 -42.60 4.21 5.85
C SER A 77 -41.57 3.09 5.94
N TYR A 78 -40.68 3.13 6.92
CA TYR A 78 -39.77 2.04 7.21
C TYR A 78 -39.73 1.70 8.70
N ILE A 79 -39.26 0.50 8.99
CA ILE A 79 -38.81 0.06 10.30
C ILE A 79 -37.42 -0.56 10.17
N GLN A 80 -36.70 -0.67 11.27
CA GLN A 80 -35.44 -1.40 11.33
C GLN A 80 -35.52 -2.45 12.41
N ASP A 81 -35.35 -3.70 12.02
CA ASP A 81 -35.15 -4.79 12.97
C ASP A 81 -33.67 -4.86 13.34
N VAL A 82 -33.39 -4.98 14.64
CA VAL A 82 -32.03 -4.99 15.19
C VAL A 82 -31.85 -6.27 15.99
N HIS A 83 -30.98 -7.14 15.50
CA HIS A 83 -30.59 -8.35 16.20
C HIS A 83 -29.16 -8.22 16.71
N ASN A 84 -28.97 -8.26 18.02
CA ASN A 84 -27.66 -8.20 18.66
C ASN A 84 -27.36 -9.52 19.34
N ASN A 85 -26.21 -10.12 19.02
CA ASN A 85 -25.73 -11.35 19.64
C ASN A 85 -24.23 -11.23 19.98
N GLN A 86 -23.62 -12.34 20.42
CA GLN A 86 -22.21 -12.35 20.83
C GLN A 86 -21.23 -12.09 19.67
N ASP A 87 -21.64 -12.40 18.44
CA ASP A 87 -20.81 -12.30 17.25
C ASP A 87 -20.93 -10.93 16.58
N GLY A 88 -22.07 -10.25 16.73
CA GLY A 88 -22.29 -8.95 16.11
C GLY A 88 -23.70 -8.41 16.20
N VAL A 89 -23.89 -7.28 15.52
CA VAL A 89 -25.16 -6.59 15.33
C VAL A 89 -25.60 -6.76 13.88
N ASN A 90 -26.80 -7.26 13.67
CA ASN A 90 -27.49 -7.26 12.39
C ASN A 90 -28.57 -6.19 12.40
N VAL A 91 -28.65 -5.40 11.33
CA VAL A 91 -29.75 -4.47 11.11
C VAL A 91 -30.40 -4.72 9.75
N THR A 92 -31.71 -4.94 9.77
CA THR A 92 -32.53 -5.15 8.58
C THR A 92 -33.50 -3.98 8.44
N THR A 93 -33.40 -3.24 7.33
CA THR A 93 -34.39 -2.20 7.01
C THR A 93 -35.56 -2.84 6.26
N GLU A 94 -36.77 -2.62 6.76
CA GLU A 94 -38.01 -3.02 6.10
C GLU A 94 -38.82 -1.79 5.71
N ILE A 95 -39.17 -1.68 4.44
CA ILE A 95 -40.07 -0.66 3.92
C ILE A 95 -41.48 -1.23 3.98
N ILE A 96 -42.36 -0.53 4.68
CA ILE A 96 -43.76 -0.92 4.88
C ILE A 96 -44.67 -0.01 4.08
N PHE A 97 -45.67 -0.57 3.43
CA PHE A 97 -46.61 0.17 2.60
C PHE A 97 -48.01 0.19 3.25
N SER A 98 -48.71 1.30 3.08
CA SER A 98 -50.07 1.51 3.62
C SER A 98 -51.12 0.53 3.09
N ASN A 99 -50.84 -0.12 1.95
CA ASN A 99 -51.67 -1.17 1.34
C ASN A 99 -51.36 -2.58 1.89
N GLY A 100 -50.43 -2.70 2.85
CA GLY A 100 -50.05 -3.97 3.48
C GLY A 100 -48.88 -4.69 2.81
N GLY A 101 -48.32 -4.15 1.72
CA GLY A 101 -47.07 -4.66 1.15
C GLY A 101 -45.86 -4.35 2.04
N ARG A 102 -44.77 -5.09 1.82
CA ARG A 102 -43.48 -4.90 2.50
C ARG A 102 -42.31 -5.23 1.57
N ILE A 103 -41.24 -4.47 1.67
CA ILE A 103 -39.93 -4.80 1.10
C ILE A 103 -38.92 -4.97 2.24
N THR A 104 -38.31 -6.14 2.34
CA THR A 104 -37.24 -6.41 3.31
C THR A 104 -35.90 -6.35 2.61
N MET A 105 -35.02 -5.45 3.08
CA MET A 105 -33.65 -5.36 2.60
C MET A 105 -32.79 -6.50 3.16
N PRO A 106 -31.67 -6.84 2.50
CA PRO A 106 -30.70 -7.74 3.10
C PRO A 106 -30.23 -7.25 4.48
N PRO A 107 -30.00 -8.15 5.46
CA PRO A 107 -29.46 -7.76 6.75
C PRO A 107 -28.03 -7.22 6.58
N MET A 108 -27.72 -6.15 7.29
CA MET A 108 -26.37 -5.59 7.36
C MET A 108 -25.72 -6.00 8.68
N TRP A 109 -24.62 -6.74 8.59
CA TRP A 109 -23.92 -7.29 9.75
C TRP A 109 -22.69 -6.46 10.12
N PHE A 110 -22.52 -6.21 11.42
CA PHE A 110 -21.37 -5.55 11.99
C PHE A 110 -20.80 -6.40 13.12
N LYS A 111 -19.48 -6.61 13.09
CA LYS A 111 -18.80 -7.38 14.12
C LYS A 111 -18.75 -6.60 15.44
N THR A 112 -19.06 -7.28 16.53
CA THR A 112 -18.91 -6.75 17.88
C THR A 112 -17.70 -7.41 18.54
N TYR A 113 -16.69 -6.62 18.93
CA TYR A 113 -15.48 -7.15 19.59
C TYR A 113 -15.61 -7.28 21.11
N THR A 114 -16.69 -6.73 21.68
CA THR A 114 -16.94 -6.76 23.11
C THR A 114 -18.43 -6.62 23.39
N THR A 115 -18.95 -7.56 24.18
CA THR A 115 -20.36 -7.61 24.58
C THR A 115 -20.59 -6.99 25.96
N SER A 116 -19.52 -6.59 26.65
CA SER A 116 -19.58 -6.11 28.05
C SER A 116 -19.75 -4.60 28.19
N SER A 117 -19.65 -3.84 27.08
CA SER A 117 -19.83 -2.38 27.09
C SER A 117 -21.13 -1.98 26.36
N PRO A 118 -22.22 -1.69 27.10
CA PRO A 118 -23.48 -1.24 26.51
C PRO A 118 -23.34 -0.01 25.61
N GLN A 119 -22.42 0.89 25.95
CA GLN A 119 -22.17 2.12 25.21
C GLN A 119 -21.55 1.84 23.84
N GLN A 120 -20.57 0.93 23.78
CA GLN A 120 -19.95 0.54 22.51
C GLN A 120 -20.94 -0.20 21.61
N ILE A 121 -21.75 -1.10 22.19
CA ILE A 121 -22.84 -1.77 21.47
C ILE A 121 -23.85 -0.74 20.92
N ALA A 122 -24.28 0.24 21.71
CA ALA A 122 -25.19 1.28 21.25
C ALA A 122 -24.60 2.13 20.11
N GLY A 123 -23.28 2.38 20.14
CA GLY A 123 -22.54 3.01 19.05
C GLY A 123 -22.59 2.16 17.77
N ILE A 124 -22.31 0.86 17.86
CA ILE A 124 -22.37 -0.07 16.72
C ILE A 124 -23.79 -0.14 16.15
N ILE A 125 -24.83 -0.23 17.00
CA ILE A 125 -26.23 -0.23 16.55
C ILE A 125 -26.55 1.07 15.81
N THR A 126 -26.11 2.22 16.32
CA THR A 126 -26.34 3.52 15.67
C THR A 126 -25.68 3.58 14.31
N TYR A 127 -24.43 3.09 14.21
CA TYR A 127 -23.70 2.99 12.96
C TYR A 127 -24.40 2.03 11.98
N ALA A 128 -24.78 0.83 12.43
CA ALA A 128 -25.44 -0.16 11.60
C ALA A 128 -26.79 0.31 11.05
N LYS A 129 -27.60 0.96 11.88
CA LYS A 129 -28.86 1.59 11.46
C LYS A 129 -28.65 2.62 10.37
N ARG A 130 -27.60 3.44 10.52
CA ARG A 130 -27.23 4.48 9.56
C ARG A 130 -26.98 3.89 8.18
N TYR A 131 -26.03 2.98 8.06
CA TYR A 131 -25.67 2.39 6.76
C TYR A 131 -26.78 1.51 6.18
N SER A 132 -27.56 0.81 7.02
CA SER A 132 -28.71 0.03 6.56
C SER A 132 -29.78 0.93 5.92
N LEU A 133 -30.07 2.11 6.50
CA LEU A 133 -30.97 3.09 5.87
C LEU A 133 -30.35 3.70 4.61
N SER A 134 -29.07 4.07 4.66
CA SER A 134 -28.39 4.66 3.51
C SER A 134 -28.42 3.73 2.30
N ALA A 135 -28.11 2.46 2.50
CA ALA A 135 -28.20 1.43 1.48
C ALA A 135 -29.65 1.21 0.99
N ALA A 136 -30.62 1.20 1.92
CA ALA A 136 -32.02 1.00 1.59
C ALA A 136 -32.63 2.16 0.78
N PHE A 137 -32.13 3.38 0.87
CA PHE A 137 -32.71 4.53 0.17
C PHE A 137 -31.78 5.17 -0.87
N GLY A 138 -30.54 4.69 -1.01
CA GLY A 138 -29.55 5.25 -1.93
C GLY A 138 -29.03 6.61 -1.46
N ILE A 139 -28.78 6.75 -0.16
CA ILE A 139 -28.21 7.95 0.44
C ILE A 139 -26.69 7.79 0.55
N ALA A 140 -25.94 8.79 0.07
CA ALA A 140 -24.50 8.87 0.26
C ALA A 140 -24.21 9.63 1.55
N SER A 141 -24.13 8.90 2.67
CA SER A 141 -24.03 9.51 4.01
C SER A 141 -22.60 9.86 4.43
N GLU A 142 -21.61 9.58 3.61
CA GLU A 142 -20.19 9.73 3.89
C GLU A 142 -19.45 10.15 2.64
N ASP A 143 -18.25 10.71 2.81
CA ASP A 143 -17.34 10.94 1.69
C ASP A 143 -16.88 9.60 1.11
N ASP A 144 -16.89 9.52 -0.23
CA ASP A 144 -16.36 8.37 -0.98
C ASP A 144 -14.85 8.51 -1.11
N ASP A 145 -14.19 8.73 0.03
CA ASP A 145 -12.72 8.82 0.14
C ASP A 145 -12.14 7.47 0.55
N ASP A 146 -12.99 6.47 0.74
CA ASP A 146 -12.61 5.21 1.39
C ASP A 146 -11.71 4.37 0.50
N ILE A 147 -11.82 4.35 -0.83
CA ILE A 147 -10.88 3.55 -1.63
C ILE A 147 -9.49 4.20 -1.66
N LYS A 148 -9.40 5.52 -1.80
CA LYS A 148 -8.10 6.19 -1.87
C LYS A 148 -7.43 6.22 -0.50
N THR A 149 -8.20 6.50 0.55
CA THR A 149 -7.71 6.54 1.93
C THR A 149 -7.51 5.14 2.50
N LEU A 150 -8.27 4.09 2.14
CA LEU A 150 -7.98 2.71 2.58
C LEU A 150 -6.76 2.12 1.85
N ILE A 151 -6.51 2.52 0.59
CA ILE A 151 -5.29 2.13 -0.17
C ILE A 151 -4.07 2.95 0.27
N GLU A 152 -4.23 4.24 0.61
CA GLU A 152 -3.14 5.13 1.02
C GLU A 152 -2.85 5.11 2.54
N THR A 153 -3.85 4.81 3.39
CA THR A 153 -3.70 4.75 4.88
C THR A 153 -3.74 3.33 5.46
N GLY A 154 -3.98 2.29 4.65
CA GLY A 154 -3.78 0.89 5.05
C GLY A 154 -4.77 0.33 6.08
N ASN A 155 -5.94 0.94 6.26
CA ASN A 155 -6.90 0.54 7.31
C ASN A 155 -8.01 -0.44 6.85
N TYR A 156 -7.76 -1.23 5.79
CA TYR A 156 -8.53 -2.45 5.53
C TYR A 156 -7.90 -3.62 6.30
N GLN A 157 -8.64 -4.25 7.21
CA GLN A 157 -8.20 -5.45 7.94
C GLN A 157 -9.28 -6.54 7.93
N PRO A 158 -9.32 -7.42 6.93
CA PRO A 158 -9.92 -8.74 7.04
C PRO A 158 -8.78 -9.76 7.16
N SER A 159 -8.55 -10.22 8.38
CA SER A 159 -7.60 -11.28 8.76
C SER A 159 -6.20 -11.15 8.16
N ASP A 160 -5.27 -10.65 8.99
CA ASP A 160 -3.81 -10.88 8.94
C ASP A 160 -3.12 -10.62 7.58
N ASN A 161 -2.66 -9.38 7.40
CA ASN A 161 -1.69 -8.89 6.40
C ASN A 161 -1.93 -9.34 4.93
N PRO A 162 -2.55 -8.51 4.07
CA PRO A 162 -2.55 -8.78 2.66
C PRO A 162 -1.11 -8.80 2.08
N PRO A 163 -0.88 -9.55 0.99
CA PRO A 163 0.44 -9.67 0.39
C PRO A 163 1.02 -8.31 0.01
N HIS A 164 2.15 -7.96 0.59
CA HIS A 164 2.82 -6.68 0.38
C HIS A 164 4.32 -6.87 0.19
N LYS A 165 4.98 -5.82 -0.30
CA LYS A 165 6.43 -5.81 -0.44
C LYS A 165 7.08 -5.73 0.95
N LEU A 166 7.92 -6.71 1.28
CA LEU A 166 8.60 -6.76 2.57
C LEU A 166 9.73 -5.72 2.62
N GLY A 167 9.85 -5.01 3.74
CA GLY A 167 11.03 -4.21 4.05
C GLY A 167 12.27 -5.09 4.25
N ARG A 168 13.46 -4.48 4.29
CA ARG A 168 14.73 -5.25 4.37
C ARG A 168 14.80 -6.17 5.59
N LYS A 169 14.52 -5.64 6.79
CA LYS A 169 14.51 -6.43 8.03
C LYS A 169 13.42 -7.49 8.03
N GLU A 170 12.24 -7.16 7.51
CA GLU A 170 11.11 -8.09 7.44
C GLU A 170 11.39 -9.24 6.48
N LEU A 171 12.03 -8.97 5.35
CA LEU A 171 12.46 -9.98 4.38
C LEU A 171 13.55 -10.89 4.97
N ASP A 172 14.50 -10.31 5.73
CA ASP A 172 15.57 -11.06 6.40
C ASP A 172 15.03 -12.01 7.49
N GLU A 173 13.94 -11.61 8.17
CA GLU A 173 13.29 -12.39 9.23
C GLU A 173 12.13 -13.27 8.72
N TYR A 174 11.75 -13.15 7.45
CA TYR A 174 10.60 -13.85 6.87
C TYR A 174 10.79 -15.36 6.88
N LYS A 175 9.86 -16.08 7.53
CA LYS A 175 9.93 -17.54 7.70
C LYS A 175 8.94 -18.27 6.81
N VAL A 176 9.39 -19.38 6.24
CA VAL A 176 8.62 -20.29 5.39
C VAL A 176 8.71 -21.72 5.92
N LYS A 177 7.76 -22.56 5.53
CA LYS A 177 7.82 -24.00 5.81
C LYS A 177 8.59 -24.69 4.69
N TYR A 178 9.83 -25.08 4.97
CA TYR A 178 10.73 -25.74 4.04
C TYR A 178 11.13 -27.12 4.61
N LEU A 179 10.96 -28.18 3.82
CA LEU A 179 11.21 -29.57 4.25
C LEU A 179 10.52 -29.96 5.57
N GLY A 180 9.33 -29.41 5.82
CA GLY A 180 8.55 -29.65 7.04
C GLY A 180 8.98 -28.84 8.26
N MET A 181 10.08 -28.08 8.18
CA MET A 181 10.61 -27.24 9.24
C MET A 181 10.38 -25.75 8.95
N SER A 182 10.41 -24.93 10.00
CA SER A 182 10.40 -23.46 9.84
C SER A 182 11.82 -22.99 9.53
N ALA A 183 12.01 -22.34 8.39
CA ALA A 183 13.30 -21.80 7.94
C ALA A 183 13.13 -20.35 7.47
N ARG A 184 14.18 -19.54 7.50
CA ARG A 184 14.13 -18.20 6.90
C ARG A 184 14.20 -18.32 5.39
N LEU A 185 13.38 -17.54 4.67
CA LEU A 185 13.34 -17.58 3.21
C LEU A 185 14.69 -17.19 2.59
N VAL A 186 15.41 -16.25 3.20
CA VAL A 186 16.75 -15.84 2.75
C VAL A 186 17.75 -17.00 2.73
N ASP A 187 17.67 -17.89 3.72
CA ASP A 187 18.56 -19.06 3.81
C ASP A 187 18.20 -20.07 2.71
N VAL A 188 16.90 -20.35 2.52
CA VAL A 188 16.40 -21.24 1.46
C VAL A 188 16.73 -20.69 0.06
N TYR A 189 16.72 -19.36 -0.09
CA TYR A 189 17.08 -18.72 -1.34
C TYR A 189 18.60 -18.76 -1.62
N GLN A 190 19.44 -18.71 -0.57
CA GLN A 190 20.88 -18.92 -0.73
C GLN A 190 21.18 -20.35 -1.22
N ASP A 191 20.52 -21.36 -0.64
CA ASP A 191 20.63 -22.75 -1.12
C ASP A 191 20.21 -22.89 -2.60
N TYR A 192 19.23 -22.10 -3.04
CA TYR A 192 18.83 -22.03 -4.45
C TYR A 192 19.93 -21.45 -5.35
N ILE A 193 20.61 -20.38 -4.91
CA ILE A 193 21.76 -19.81 -5.63
C ILE A 193 22.91 -20.81 -5.69
N ASP A 194 23.14 -21.54 -4.60
CA ASP A 194 24.21 -22.54 -4.47
C ASP A 194 23.91 -23.83 -5.25
N GLY A 195 22.72 -23.94 -5.86
CA GLY A 195 22.35 -25.02 -6.77
C GLY A 195 21.83 -26.28 -6.09
N VAL A 196 21.38 -26.18 -4.83
CA VAL A 196 20.79 -27.31 -4.10
C VAL A 196 19.49 -27.77 -4.80
N PRO A 197 19.37 -29.05 -5.23
CA PRO A 197 18.22 -29.53 -6.00
C PRO A 197 16.87 -29.31 -5.31
N GLU A 198 16.80 -29.54 -4.00
CA GLU A 198 15.60 -29.42 -3.17
C GLU A 198 15.12 -27.96 -3.09
N ALA A 199 16.05 -27.02 -2.89
CA ALA A 199 15.76 -25.59 -2.85
C ALA A 199 15.31 -25.08 -4.22
N ASN A 200 15.93 -25.57 -5.30
CA ASN A 200 15.55 -25.23 -6.68
C ASN A 200 14.12 -25.69 -7.02
N GLY A 201 13.78 -26.93 -6.69
CA GLY A 201 12.42 -27.43 -6.83
C GLY A 201 11.41 -26.63 -5.99
N TRP A 202 11.77 -26.30 -4.75
CA TRP A 202 10.91 -25.56 -3.85
C TRP A 202 10.66 -24.12 -4.31
N ILE A 203 11.71 -23.34 -4.61
CA ILE A 203 11.58 -21.93 -5.04
C ILE A 203 10.76 -21.79 -6.32
N ARG A 204 10.85 -22.75 -7.25
CA ARG A 204 10.10 -22.75 -8.51
C ARG A 204 8.67 -23.29 -8.40
N SER A 205 8.31 -23.87 -7.26
CA SER A 205 6.96 -24.37 -7.02
C SER A 205 5.97 -23.23 -6.72
N ARG A 206 4.68 -23.56 -6.65
CA ARG A 206 3.62 -22.59 -6.34
C ARG A 206 3.59 -22.33 -4.83
N HIS A 207 3.71 -21.06 -4.45
CA HIS A 207 3.61 -20.58 -3.08
C HIS A 207 2.39 -19.69 -2.85
N ASP A 208 2.12 -19.34 -1.60
CA ASP A 208 1.19 -18.27 -1.25
C ASP A 208 1.66 -16.92 -1.81
N GLU A 209 0.73 -15.97 -1.90
CA GLU A 209 0.95 -14.68 -2.55
C GLU A 209 2.06 -13.85 -1.89
N GLN A 210 2.19 -13.90 -0.55
CA GLN A 210 3.23 -13.16 0.18
C GLN A 210 4.61 -13.78 -0.04
N THR A 211 4.73 -15.11 0.03
CA THR A 211 5.98 -15.82 -0.26
C THR A 211 6.43 -15.61 -1.71
N ALA A 212 5.50 -15.61 -2.66
CA ALA A 212 5.81 -15.34 -4.07
C ALA A 212 6.37 -13.93 -4.30
N ILE A 213 5.83 -12.92 -3.61
CA ILE A 213 6.35 -11.54 -3.62
C ILE A 213 7.76 -11.51 -3.03
N ALA A 214 7.98 -12.15 -1.88
CA ALA A 214 9.28 -12.18 -1.22
C ALA A 214 10.36 -12.85 -2.08
N ILE A 215 10.04 -13.97 -2.75
CA ILE A 215 10.95 -14.63 -3.71
C ILE A 215 11.26 -13.70 -4.90
N LYS A 216 10.27 -12.97 -5.41
CA LYS A 216 10.48 -11.99 -6.49
C LYS A 216 11.43 -10.87 -6.06
N GLN A 217 11.33 -10.40 -4.81
CA GLN A 217 12.25 -9.39 -4.27
C GLN A 217 13.69 -9.90 -4.20
N LEU A 218 13.89 -11.13 -3.74
CA LEU A 218 15.22 -11.75 -3.67
C LEU A 218 15.84 -11.94 -5.06
N ASN A 219 15.05 -12.39 -6.04
CA ASN A 219 15.49 -12.48 -7.44
C ASN A 219 15.93 -11.12 -8.01
N GLN A 220 15.16 -10.07 -7.76
CA GLN A 220 15.52 -8.71 -8.21
C GLN A 220 16.81 -8.22 -7.56
N ALA A 221 16.95 -8.41 -6.25
CA ALA A 221 18.15 -8.02 -5.51
C ALA A 221 19.39 -8.77 -5.99
N TYR A 222 19.28 -10.07 -6.23
CA TYR A 222 20.37 -10.90 -6.75
C TYR A 222 20.82 -10.43 -8.14
N HIS A 223 19.88 -10.21 -9.07
CA HIS A 223 20.22 -9.74 -10.41
C HIS A 223 20.85 -8.33 -10.41
N GLN A 224 20.43 -7.45 -9.49
CA GLN A 224 21.06 -6.14 -9.32
C GLN A 224 22.49 -6.27 -8.82
N GLN A 225 22.75 -7.09 -7.81
CA GLN A 225 24.09 -7.31 -7.28
C GLN A 225 25.02 -7.95 -8.32
N GLU A 226 24.54 -8.91 -9.09
CA GLU A 226 25.31 -9.52 -10.19
C GLU A 226 25.66 -8.49 -11.28
N ALA A 227 24.73 -7.60 -11.65
CA ALA A 227 24.99 -6.54 -12.62
C ALA A 227 26.00 -5.50 -12.09
N GLU A 228 25.90 -5.12 -10.81
CA GLU A 228 26.87 -4.23 -10.15
C GLU A 228 28.26 -4.87 -10.03
N LYS A 229 28.32 -6.16 -9.73
CA LYS A 229 29.59 -6.90 -9.66
C LYS A 229 30.26 -6.94 -11.02
N LYS A 230 29.52 -7.28 -12.08
CA LYS A 230 30.04 -7.29 -13.46
C LYS A 230 30.52 -5.91 -13.89
N SER A 231 29.78 -4.84 -13.61
CA SER A 231 30.22 -3.48 -13.96
C SER A 231 31.46 -3.05 -13.18
N ARG A 232 31.59 -3.41 -11.90
CA ARG A 232 32.80 -3.18 -11.10
C ARG A 232 34.00 -3.98 -11.63
N GLU A 233 33.81 -5.24 -12.02
CA GLU A 233 34.85 -6.08 -12.63
C GLU A 233 35.31 -5.51 -13.98
N GLU A 234 34.39 -5.07 -14.84
CA GLU A 234 34.69 -4.41 -16.10
C GLU A 234 35.45 -3.10 -15.90
N GLN A 235 35.06 -2.30 -14.91
CA GLN A 235 35.75 -1.05 -14.58
C GLN A 235 37.15 -1.31 -14.00
N ALA A 236 37.30 -2.30 -13.12
CA ALA A 236 38.59 -2.73 -12.60
C ALA A 236 39.51 -3.25 -13.72
N ALA A 237 38.98 -4.02 -14.67
CA ALA A 237 39.73 -4.51 -15.84
C ALA A 237 40.18 -3.36 -16.75
N LYS A 238 39.34 -2.35 -16.98
CA LYS A 238 39.73 -1.13 -17.73
C LYS A 238 40.84 -0.36 -17.03
N VAL A 239 40.72 -0.14 -15.72
CA VAL A 239 41.75 0.57 -14.92
C VAL A 239 43.07 -0.21 -14.91
N ALA A 240 43.02 -1.53 -14.79
CA ALA A 240 44.21 -2.38 -14.85
C ALA A 240 44.91 -2.29 -16.23
N LYS A 241 44.13 -2.31 -17.33
CA LYS A 241 44.67 -2.17 -18.68
C LYS A 241 45.30 -0.80 -18.93
N GLU A 242 44.66 0.29 -18.48
CA GLU A 242 45.23 1.63 -18.57
C GLU A 242 46.50 1.79 -17.73
N ALA A 243 46.58 1.14 -16.57
CA ALA A 243 47.77 1.13 -15.74
C ALA A 243 48.93 0.37 -16.39
N GLU A 244 48.65 -0.74 -17.07
CA GLU A 244 49.64 -1.51 -17.83
C GLU A 244 50.16 -0.73 -19.05
N GLU A 245 49.27 -0.07 -19.80
CA GLU A 245 49.64 0.80 -20.93
C GLU A 245 50.51 1.99 -20.49
N LYS A 246 50.17 2.64 -19.37
CA LYS A 246 50.98 3.72 -18.79
C LYS A 246 52.35 3.23 -18.31
N LYS A 247 52.41 2.02 -17.72
CA LYS A 247 53.67 1.41 -17.29
C LYS A 247 54.56 1.06 -18.49
N ALA A 248 54.00 0.47 -19.54
CA ALA A 248 54.71 0.19 -20.79
C ALA A 248 55.22 1.46 -21.48
N ALA A 249 54.43 2.55 -21.47
CA ALA A 249 54.88 3.85 -21.98
C ALA A 249 56.04 4.43 -21.14
N LEU A 250 55.97 4.31 -19.81
CA LEU A 250 57.03 4.79 -18.91
C LEU A 250 58.33 4.00 -19.10
N ASP A 251 58.25 2.69 -19.31
CA ASP A 251 59.43 1.84 -19.54
C ASP A 251 60.08 2.15 -20.91
N LYS A 252 59.30 2.46 -21.96
CA LYS A 252 59.84 2.99 -23.24
C LYS A 252 60.55 4.33 -23.09
N VAL A 253 60.01 5.23 -22.26
CA VAL A 253 60.64 6.54 -21.96
C VAL A 253 61.93 6.36 -21.15
N LYS A 254 62.02 5.34 -20.29
CA LYS A 254 63.25 5.02 -19.57
C LYS A 254 64.31 4.37 -20.45
N GLN A 255 63.93 3.49 -21.38
CA GLN A 255 64.86 2.90 -22.35
C GLN A 255 65.46 3.94 -23.30
N SER A 256 64.66 4.91 -23.75
CA SER A 256 65.15 6.03 -24.60
C SER A 256 66.07 7.01 -23.87
N LYS A 257 66.06 7.04 -22.52
CA LYS A 257 67.00 7.84 -21.71
C LYS A 257 68.35 7.17 -21.43
N VAL A 258 68.52 5.88 -21.77
CA VAL A 258 69.79 5.15 -21.56
C VAL A 258 70.74 5.27 -22.77
N GLU A 259 70.28 5.78 -23.92
CA GLU A 259 71.07 5.81 -25.17
C GLU A 259 71.68 7.17 -25.59
N GLU A 260 71.69 8.21 -24.76
CA GLU A 260 72.41 9.45 -25.10
C GLU A 260 73.59 9.73 -24.15
N PRO A 261 74.85 9.65 -24.63
CA PRO A 261 75.97 10.18 -23.88
C PRO A 261 75.88 11.71 -23.88
N LYS A 262 75.81 12.32 -22.68
CA LYS A 262 75.81 13.77 -22.52
C LYS A 262 77.06 14.37 -23.19
N LYS A 263 76.89 15.09 -24.31
CA LYS A 263 77.88 16.06 -24.77
C LYS A 263 77.71 17.34 -23.95
N ASP A 264 78.80 17.74 -23.31
CA ASP A 264 78.94 18.95 -22.49
C ASP A 264 78.69 20.22 -23.34
N PRO A 265 77.75 21.11 -22.95
CA PRO A 265 77.41 22.30 -23.72
C PRO A 265 78.41 23.46 -23.61
N PHE A 266 79.57 23.30 -22.94
CA PHE A 266 80.56 24.36 -22.75
C PHE A 266 81.90 24.20 -23.51
N ALA A 267 81.96 23.35 -24.55
CA ALA A 267 83.22 23.03 -25.23
C ALA A 267 83.92 24.20 -25.97
N ASP A 268 83.24 25.32 -26.26
CA ASP A 268 83.82 26.41 -27.07
C ASP A 268 83.73 27.80 -26.41
N LYS A 269 84.52 28.03 -25.35
CA LYS A 269 85.03 29.38 -25.03
C LYS A 269 86.46 29.29 -24.52
N LYS A 270 87.41 29.37 -25.46
CA LYS A 270 88.81 29.71 -25.17
C LYS A 270 88.87 31.20 -24.80
N VAL A 271 89.24 31.50 -23.55
CA VAL A 271 89.77 32.81 -23.18
C VAL A 271 91.27 32.61 -23.02
N GLU A 272 92.05 33.28 -23.86
CA GLU A 272 93.50 33.25 -23.81
C GLU A 272 94.00 33.91 -22.51
N VAL A 273 94.98 33.25 -21.91
CA VAL A 273 95.66 33.62 -20.68
C VAL A 273 96.75 34.62 -21.03
N ASP A 274 96.79 35.76 -20.34
CA ASP A 274 97.98 36.61 -20.28
C ASP A 274 98.48 36.65 -18.83
N SER A 275 99.81 36.78 -18.71
CA SER A 275 100.70 36.16 -17.73
C SER A 275 100.83 36.80 -16.33
N ASP A 276 100.92 35.94 -15.30
CA ASP A 276 101.81 35.94 -14.10
C ASP A 276 101.91 37.15 -13.12
N PRO A 277 102.46 36.98 -11.89
CA PRO A 277 102.38 35.88 -10.92
C PRO A 277 102.01 36.44 -9.51
N VAL A 278 102.17 35.63 -8.44
CA VAL A 278 102.11 35.99 -6.99
C VAL A 278 100.66 35.95 -6.44
N THR A 279 100.26 35.10 -5.48
CA THR A 279 100.93 34.50 -4.31
C THR A 279 100.27 33.15 -4.00
N ASP A 280 101.13 32.18 -3.70
CA ASP A 280 100.82 30.99 -2.91
C ASP A 280 101.03 31.34 -1.42
N SER A 281 100.01 31.13 -0.59
CA SER A 281 100.10 31.03 0.89
C SER A 281 98.68 30.87 1.43
N LEU A 282 98.30 29.95 2.31
CA LEU A 282 98.94 28.93 3.15
C LEU A 282 97.74 28.15 3.73
N PHE A 283 97.91 26.83 3.95
CA PHE A 283 97.22 25.95 4.92
C PHE A 283 95.73 26.17 5.24
#